data_AF-A0A5R8M1Z9-F1
#
_entry.id   AF-A0A5R8M1Z9-F1
#
_cell.length_a   1.000
_cell.length_b   1.000
_cell.length_c   1.000
_cell.angle_alpha   90.00
_cell.angle_beta   90.00
_cell.angle_gamma   90.00
#
_symmetry.space_group_name_H-M   'P 1'
#
loop_
_entity.id
_entity.type
_entity.pdbx_description
1 polymer ?
#
loop_
_entity_poly.entity_id
_entity_poly.type
_entity_poly.pdbx_seq_one_letter_code
_entity_poly.pdbx_strand_id
1 'polypeptide(L)'
;MTIILMCIYAVALFGLAAYTWLHRYQNFLIIKKPSPGMTRFLKNFAYLFTLVGILAIIGGILFPMWANLVILVIGAFLATVFVFISLTQMKL
;
A
#
# COMPACT_ATOMS: atom_id res chain seq x y z
N MET A 1 2.45 -19.86 12.29
CA MET A 1 1.19 -19.20 11.90
C MET A 1 1.38 -17.72 11.57
N THR A 2 2.03 -16.93 12.44
CA THR A 2 2.27 -15.48 12.25
C THR A 2 3.03 -15.13 10.97
N ILE A 3 4.07 -15.90 10.62
CA ILE A 3 4.85 -15.68 9.40
C ILE A 3 4.01 -15.84 8.12
N ILE A 4 3.11 -16.83 8.08
CA ILE A 4 2.25 -17.09 6.92
C ILE A 4 1.30 -15.91 6.71
N LEU A 5 0.69 -15.41 7.81
CA LEU A 5 -0.17 -14.22 7.77
C LEU A 5 0.58 -12.99 7.28
N MET A 6 1.79 -12.75 7.78
CA MET A 6 2.63 -11.62 7.35
C MET A 6 3.05 -11.72 5.89
N CYS A 7 3.34 -12.93 5.39
CA CYS A 7 3.65 -13.14 3.98
C CYS A 7 2.44 -12.84 3.08
N ILE A 8 1.24 -13.33 3.43
CA ILE A 8 0.00 -13.01 2.68
C ILE A 8 -0.24 -11.50 2.68
N TYR A 9 -0.05 -10.87 3.84
CA TYR A 9 -0.20 -9.43 4.00
C TYR A 9 0.81 -8.65 3.14
N ALA A 10 2.08 -9.07 3.13
CA ALA A 10 3.12 -8.47 2.30
C ALA A 10 2.79 -8.60 0.80
N VAL A 11 2.28 -9.76 0.37
CA VAL A 11 1.84 -9.96 -1.02
C VAL A 11 0.74 -8.97 -1.40
N ALA A 12 -0.26 -8.77 -0.52
CA ALA A 12 -1.32 -7.78 -0.77
C ALA A 12 -0.75 -6.35 -0.88
N LEU A 13 0.16 -5.98 0.01
CA LEU A 13 0.83 -4.67 -0.01
C LEU A 13 1.68 -4.46 -1.27
N PHE A 14 2.45 -5.47 -1.69
CA PHE A 14 3.22 -5.40 -2.93
C PHE A 14 2.33 -5.36 -4.17
N GLY A 15 1.19 -6.08 -4.17
CA GLY A 15 0.19 -5.98 -5.21
C GLY A 15 -0.36 -4.56 -5.35
N LEU A 16 -0.73 -3.93 -4.23
CA LEU A 16 -1.16 -2.53 -4.20
C LEU A 16 -0.05 -1.58 -4.69
N ALA A 17 1.18 -1.78 -4.23
CA ALA A 17 2.32 -0.97 -4.66
C ALA A 17 2.57 -1.08 -6.17
N ALA A 18 2.58 -2.31 -6.71
CA ALA A 18 2.81 -2.59 -8.11
C ALA A 18 1.69 -2.00 -8.99
N TYR A 19 0.43 -2.21 -8.61
CA TYR A 19 -0.72 -1.64 -9.32
C TYR A 19 -0.63 -0.11 -9.37
N THR A 20 -0.39 0.50 -8.20
CA THR A 20 -0.28 1.96 -8.05
C THR A 20 0.87 2.51 -8.88
N TRP A 21 2.03 1.86 -8.86
CA TRP A 21 3.19 2.27 -9.63
C TRP A 21 2.97 2.20 -11.14
N LEU A 22 2.37 1.10 -11.61
CA LEU A 22 2.12 0.86 -13.03
C LEU A 22 1.11 1.85 -13.60
N HIS A 23 0.07 2.18 -12.84
CA HIS A 23 -1.03 3.03 -13.31
C HIS A 23 -0.90 4.51 -12.91
N ARG A 24 0.15 4.92 -12.19
CA ARG A 24 0.27 6.29 -11.67
C ARG A 24 0.24 7.39 -12.73
N TYR A 25 0.62 7.08 -13.96
CA TYR A 25 0.65 8.05 -15.07
C TYR A 25 -0.57 7.91 -15.99
N GLN A 26 -1.26 6.76 -15.96
CA GLN A 26 -2.31 6.43 -16.92
C GLN A 26 -3.25 5.37 -16.33
N ASN A 27 -4.54 5.52 -16.57
CA ASN A 27 -5.57 4.51 -16.24
C ASN A 27 -5.61 4.09 -14.76
N PHE A 28 -5.31 5.00 -13.83
CA PHE A 28 -5.47 4.73 -12.41
C PHE A 28 -6.95 4.78 -12.03
N LEU A 29 -7.53 3.67 -11.60
CA LEU A 29 -8.96 3.58 -11.20
C LEU A 29 -9.88 4.28 -12.22
N ILE A 30 -9.74 3.96 -13.51
CA ILE A 30 -10.55 4.52 -14.62
C ILE A 30 -10.18 5.97 -15.01
N ILE A 31 -9.36 6.67 -14.22
CA ILE A 31 -8.84 8.00 -14.56
C ILE A 31 -7.77 7.87 -15.66
N LYS A 32 -8.10 8.28 -16.88
CA LYS A 32 -7.20 8.17 -18.05
C LYS A 32 -5.89 8.94 -17.90
N LYS A 33 -5.94 10.16 -17.36
CA LYS A 33 -4.76 11.00 -17.09
C LYS A 33 -4.84 11.57 -15.67
N PRO A 34 -4.17 10.95 -14.70
CA PRO A 34 -4.06 11.46 -13.34
C PRO A 34 -3.39 12.85 -13.34
N SER A 35 -3.83 13.75 -12.46
CA SER A 35 -3.18 15.05 -12.27
C SER A 35 -1.72 14.88 -11.78
N PRO A 36 -0.84 15.88 -11.95
CA PRO A 36 0.53 15.82 -11.42
C PRO A 36 0.57 15.59 -9.89
N GLY A 37 -0.37 16.19 -9.16
CA GLY A 37 -0.54 15.98 -7.73
C GLY A 37 -0.90 14.53 -7.39
N MET A 38 -1.85 13.94 -8.13
CA MET A 38 -2.23 12.53 -7.97
C MET A 38 -1.05 11.61 -8.30
N THR A 39 -0.34 11.85 -9.39
CA THR A 39 0.83 11.05 -9.78
C THR A 39 1.89 11.01 -8.67
N ARG A 40 2.16 12.16 -8.03
CA ARG A 40 3.10 12.24 -6.90
C ARG A 40 2.57 11.50 -5.67
N PHE A 41 1.27 11.64 -5.38
CA PHE A 41 0.60 10.89 -4.32
C PHE A 41 0.72 9.37 -4.52
N LEU A 42 0.36 8.87 -5.71
CA LEU A 42 0.44 7.45 -6.06
C LEU A 42 1.88 6.93 -5.98
N LYS A 43 2.86 7.70 -6.45
CA LYS A 43 4.28 7.35 -6.30
C LYS A 43 4.67 7.21 -4.83
N ASN A 44 4.28 8.15 -3.96
CA ASN A 44 4.59 8.09 -2.53
C ASN A 44 3.95 6.87 -1.87
N PHE A 45 2.68 6.59 -2.18
CA PHE A 45 1.97 5.43 -1.62
C PHE A 45 2.54 4.10 -2.11
N ALA A 46 2.97 4.01 -3.37
CA ALA A 46 3.66 2.81 -3.86
C ALA A 46 4.94 2.51 -3.06
N TYR A 47 5.73 3.54 -2.72
CA TYR A 47 6.89 3.35 -1.85
C TYR A 47 6.51 2.97 -0.42
N LEU A 48 5.50 3.62 0.18
CA LEU A 48 5.06 3.32 1.54
C LEU A 48 4.54 1.88 1.65
N PHE A 49 3.72 1.43 0.70
CA PHE A 49 3.24 0.04 0.67
C PHE A 49 4.40 -0.96 0.50
N THR A 50 5.37 -0.64 -0.35
CA THR A 50 6.57 -1.48 -0.51
C THR A 50 7.36 -1.57 0.79
N LEU A 51 7.57 -0.45 1.48
CA LEU A 51 8.31 -0.40 2.73
C LEU A 51 7.60 -1.21 3.82
N VAL A 52 6.29 -1.05 3.98
CA VAL A 52 5.51 -1.84 4.95
C VAL A 52 5.48 -3.32 4.57
N GLY A 53 5.43 -3.66 3.28
CA GLY A 53 5.53 -5.05 2.81
C GLY A 53 6.86 -5.71 3.19
N ILE A 54 7.97 -4.98 3.03
CA ILE A 54 9.30 -5.43 3.48
C ILE A 54 9.32 -5.61 5.00
N LEU A 55 8.81 -4.64 5.76
CA LEU A 55 8.73 -4.74 7.21
C LEU A 55 7.87 -5.92 7.67
N ALA A 56 6.78 -6.25 6.96
CA ALA A 56 5.96 -7.42 7.26
C ALA A 56 6.74 -8.73 7.08
N ILE A 57 7.54 -8.86 6.02
CA ILE A 57 8.40 -10.04 5.83
C ILE A 57 9.43 -10.15 6.96
N ILE A 58 10.15 -9.06 7.24
CA ILE A 58 11.19 -9.03 8.28
C ILE A 58 10.55 -9.30 9.66
N GLY A 59 9.45 -8.62 9.97
CA GLY A 59 8.74 -8.74 11.25
C GLY A 59 8.13 -10.12 11.47
N GLY A 60 7.63 -10.76 10.41
CA GLY A 60 7.13 -12.13 10.47
C GLY A 60 8.17 -13.17 10.90
N ILE A 61 9.47 -12.86 10.73
CA ILE A 61 10.59 -13.73 11.09
C ILE A 61 11.20 -13.30 12.44
N LEU A 62 11.45 -12.00 12.63
CA LEU A 62 12.31 -11.50 13.71
C LEU A 62 11.57 -10.84 14.86
N PHE A 63 10.31 -10.42 14.69
CA PHE A 63 9.63 -9.58 15.66
C PHE A 63 8.63 -10.33 16.55
N PRO A 64 8.45 -9.88 17.81
CA PRO A 64 7.40 -10.39 18.67
C PRO A 64 6.00 -9.99 18.15
N MET A 65 4.98 -10.70 18.62
CA MET A 65 3.60 -10.56 18.15
C MET A 65 3.06 -9.12 18.19
N TRP A 66 3.32 -8.37 19.26
CA TRP A 66 2.83 -7.00 19.41
C TRP A 66 3.40 -6.04 18.37
N ALA A 67 4.69 -6.17 18.01
CA ALA A 67 5.32 -5.36 16.96
C ALA A 67 4.75 -5.70 15.57
N ASN A 68 4.46 -6.98 15.34
CA ASN A 68 3.76 -7.44 14.14
C ASN A 68 2.33 -6.88 14.03
N LEU A 69 1.60 -6.74 15.14
CA LEU A 69 0.29 -6.07 15.15
C LEU A 69 0.40 -4.59 14.74
N VAL A 70 1.44 -3.89 15.19
CA VAL A 70 1.67 -2.50 14.80
C VAL A 70 1.89 -2.37 13.29
N ILE A 71 2.67 -3.28 12.69
CA ILE A 71 2.90 -3.30 11.23
C ILE A 71 1.58 -3.48 10.47
N LEU A 72 0.73 -4.42 10.92
CA LEU A 72 -0.59 -4.66 10.32
C LEU A 72 -1.48 -3.40 10.39
N VAL A 73 -1.51 -2.75 11.56
CA VAL A 73 -2.32 -1.53 11.76
C VAL A 73 -1.81 -0.40 10.85
N ILE A 74 -0.50 -0.20 10.75
CA ILE A 74 0.10 0.85 9.92
C ILE A 74 -0.27 0.65 8.44
N GLY A 75 -0.09 -0.57 7.90
CA GLY A 75 -0.42 -0.78 6.49
C GLY A 75 -1.92 -0.76 6.21
N ALA A 76 -2.77 -1.18 7.15
CA ALA A 76 -4.23 -1.05 7.03
C ALA A 76 -4.67 0.43 7.04
N PHE A 77 -4.06 1.23 7.91
CA PHE A 77 -4.28 2.67 7.95
C PHE A 77 -3.86 3.34 6.63
N LEU A 78 -2.66 3.00 6.12
CA LEU A 78 -2.20 3.49 4.81
C LEU A 78 -3.15 3.10 3.68
N ALA A 79 -3.65 1.86 3.66
CA ALA A 79 -4.61 1.43 2.65
C ALA A 79 -5.92 2.22 2.74
N THR A 80 -6.39 2.51 3.95
CA THR A 80 -7.60 3.32 4.17
C THR A 80 -7.42 4.75 3.66
N VAL A 81 -6.31 5.40 4.02
CA VAL A 81 -5.98 6.75 3.54
C VAL A 81 -5.86 6.77 2.01
N PHE A 82 -5.21 5.76 1.44
CA PHE A 82 -5.06 5.60 -0.01
C PHE A 82 -6.41 5.52 -0.71
N VAL A 83 -7.31 4.66 -0.22
CA VAL A 83 -8.66 4.50 -0.79
C VAL A 83 -9.46 5.78 -0.65
N PHE A 84 -9.47 6.41 0.52
CA PHE A 84 -10.23 7.63 0.77
C PHE A 84 -9.81 8.77 -0.19
N ILE A 85 -8.50 9.01 -0.30
CA ILE A 85 -7.97 10.05 -1.19
C ILE A 85 -8.25 9.68 -2.65
N SER A 86 -8.04 8.42 -3.05
CA SER A 86 -8.33 7.98 -4.41
C SER A 86 -9.80 8.20 -4.78
N LEU A 87 -10.74 7.87 -3.89
CA LEU A 87 -12.17 8.07 -4.10
C LEU A 87 -12.56 9.55 -4.19
N THR A 88 -11.95 10.42 -3.39
CA THR A 88 -12.22 11.88 -3.47
C THR A 88 -11.82 12.47 -4.83
N GLN A 89 -10.86 11.85 -5.51
CA GLN A 89 -10.35 12.31 -6.80
C GLN A 89 -11.06 11.67 -7.99
N MET A 90 -11.91 10.65 -7.78
CA MET A 90 -12.76 10.05 -8.82
C MET A 90 -14.06 10.83 -9.06
N LYS A 91 -14.39 11.83 -8.22
CA LYS A 91 -15.62 12.65 -8.31
C LYS A 91 -15.45 13.95 -9.12
N LEU A 92 -14.46 14.02 -9.99
CA LEU A 92 -14.23 15.11 -10.96
C LEU A 92 -14.18 14.52 -12.37
#